data_AF-A0A2J7Q7X0-F1
#
_entry.id   AF-A0A2J7Q7X0-F1
#
_cell.length_a   1.000
_cell.length_b   1.000
_cell.length_c   1.000
_cell.angle_alpha   90.00
_cell.angle_beta   90.00
_cell.angle_gamma   90.00
#
_symmetry.space_group_name_H-M   'P 1'
#
loop_
_entity.id
_entity.type
_entity.pdbx_description
1 polymer ?
#
loop_
_entity_poly.entity_id
_entity_poly.type
_entity_poly.pdbx_seq_one_letter_code
_entity_poly.pdbx_strand_id
1 'polypeptide(L)'
;MFDLNGDGDVDSEEFEKVATLIRQQTSIGSRHRDHANTGNTFKGVNSALTTYFFGPNMNQKLTIEKFLEFQHQLQREILSLEFQRKGPDENGNITEADFTELLLAYAGYPPKKKARMLKRVKKVFKDNAQGISRDDYLKFYHFLNNINDVDTALTFYHVAGASIDQATLKHVAKTVAHVELGDHVIHVVFTIFDENLDGQLSNREFVAVMKNRLLRGLEKPKDTGFVKLIQSVLKCAKETKPALLDI
;
A
#
# COMPACT_ATOMS: atom_id res chain seq x y z
N MET A 1 8.14 20.53 -8.05
CA MET A 1 9.22 19.96 -7.21
C MET A 1 10.20 19.13 -8.03
N PHE A 2 9.74 18.42 -9.06
CA PHE A 2 10.60 17.57 -9.92
C PHE A 2 10.97 18.19 -11.26
N ASP A 3 10.16 19.13 -11.73
CA ASP A 3 10.43 20.03 -12.84
C ASP A 3 11.36 21.16 -12.33
N LEU A 4 12.59 21.21 -12.84
CA LEU A 4 13.61 22.19 -12.45
C LEU A 4 13.46 23.50 -13.23
N ASN A 5 12.79 23.46 -14.38
CA ASN A 5 12.68 24.58 -15.30
C ASN A 5 11.32 25.33 -15.17
N GLY A 6 10.35 24.73 -14.48
CA GLY A 6 9.04 25.30 -14.13
C GLY A 6 7.97 25.18 -15.22
N ASP A 7 8.17 24.35 -16.25
CA ASP A 7 7.24 24.20 -17.37
C ASP A 7 6.09 23.21 -17.15
N GLY A 8 6.07 22.52 -16.01
CA GLY A 8 5.03 21.54 -15.62
C GLY A 8 5.27 20.12 -16.12
N ASP A 9 6.27 19.90 -16.97
CA ASP A 9 6.66 18.61 -17.51
C ASP A 9 8.06 18.18 -17.00
N VAL A 10 8.42 16.92 -17.19
CA VAL A 10 9.71 16.37 -16.79
C VAL A 10 10.46 15.85 -18.02
N ASP A 11 11.70 16.29 -18.21
CA ASP A 11 12.58 15.75 -19.25
C ASP A 11 13.34 14.48 -18.80
N SER A 12 14.08 13.84 -19.71
CA SER A 12 14.79 12.60 -19.40
C SER A 12 15.90 12.78 -18.36
N GLU A 13 16.58 13.93 -18.32
CA GLU A 13 17.68 14.17 -17.38
C GLU A 13 17.15 14.49 -15.99
N GLU A 14 16.08 15.27 -15.92
CA GLU A 14 15.33 15.56 -14.69
C GLU A 14 14.78 14.27 -14.09
N PHE A 15 14.16 13.41 -14.92
CA PHE A 15 13.62 12.14 -14.46
C PHE A 15 14.69 11.23 -13.83
N GLU A 16 15.90 11.17 -14.40
CA GLU A 16 16.98 10.36 -13.85
C GLU A 16 17.44 10.88 -12.47
N LYS A 17 17.55 12.20 -12.31
CA LYS A 17 17.86 12.83 -11.02
C LYS A 17 16.79 12.49 -9.98
N VAL A 18 15.52 12.62 -10.36
CA VAL A 18 14.37 12.35 -9.49
C VAL A 18 14.31 10.88 -9.09
N ALA A 19 14.47 9.96 -10.05
CA ALA A 19 14.51 8.52 -9.78
C ALA A 19 15.64 8.16 -8.81
N THR A 20 16.81 8.79 -8.96
CA THR A 20 17.96 8.58 -8.08
C THR A 20 17.68 9.09 -6.66
N LEU A 21 17.11 10.29 -6.51
CA LEU A 21 16.77 10.87 -5.21
C LEU A 21 15.70 10.06 -4.48
N ILE A 22 14.60 9.71 -5.16
CA ILE A 22 13.53 8.89 -4.58
C ILE A 22 14.09 7.53 -4.15
N ARG A 23 14.92 6.90 -4.98
CA ARG A 23 15.57 5.63 -4.64
C ARG A 23 16.38 5.73 -3.34
N GLN A 24 17.17 6.79 -3.15
CA GLN A 24 17.93 7.00 -1.91
C GLN A 24 17.05 7.16 -0.67
N GLN A 25 15.82 7.66 -0.83
CA GLN A 25 14.85 7.79 0.27
C GLN A 25 14.16 6.46 0.61
N THR A 26 14.08 5.50 -0.33
CA THR A 26 13.50 4.19 -0.05
C THR A 26 14.39 3.31 0.85
N SER A 27 13.79 2.43 1.65
CA SER A 27 14.51 1.46 2.49
C SER A 27 15.37 0.48 1.68
N ILE A 28 14.97 0.19 0.44
CA ILE A 28 15.68 -0.71 -0.47
C ILE A 28 16.87 0.01 -1.10
N GLY A 29 16.66 1.21 -1.63
CA GLY A 29 17.72 1.96 -2.32
C GLY A 29 18.81 2.46 -1.38
N SER A 30 18.46 2.95 -0.18
CA SER A 30 19.44 3.37 0.84
C SER A 30 20.37 2.24 1.31
N ARG A 31 19.90 0.99 1.30
CA ARG A 31 20.72 -0.18 1.65
C ARG A 31 21.57 -0.69 0.48
N HIS A 32 21.18 -0.39 -0.76
CA HIS A 32 21.88 -0.91 -1.92
C HIS A 32 23.31 -0.38 -1.98
N ARG A 33 24.27 -1.30 -2.18
CA ARG A 33 25.67 -0.98 -2.46
C ARG A 33 26.08 -1.70 -3.73
N ASP A 34 26.69 -0.96 -4.64
CA ASP A 34 27.18 -1.51 -5.89
C ASP A 34 28.24 -2.58 -5.59
N HIS A 35 27.99 -3.79 -6.08
CA HIS A 35 28.94 -4.89 -6.02
C HIS A 35 29.46 -5.19 -7.41
N ALA A 36 30.58 -4.56 -7.77
CA ALA A 36 31.22 -4.74 -9.08
C ALA A 36 31.55 -6.22 -9.36
N ASN A 37 31.97 -6.97 -8.34
CA ASN A 37 32.36 -8.39 -8.47
C ASN A 37 31.17 -9.34 -8.77
N THR A 38 29.94 -8.97 -8.44
CA THR A 38 28.73 -9.78 -8.75
C THR A 38 27.94 -9.20 -9.93
N GLY A 39 28.39 -8.08 -10.50
CA GLY A 39 27.66 -7.36 -11.55
C GLY A 39 26.39 -6.64 -11.08
N ASN A 40 26.03 -6.76 -9.79
CA ASN A 40 24.87 -6.09 -9.20
C ASN A 40 25.20 -4.63 -8.89
N THR A 41 25.23 -3.83 -9.95
CA THR A 41 25.51 -2.40 -9.94
C THR A 41 24.29 -1.67 -10.49
N PHE A 42 23.94 -0.55 -9.88
CA PHE A 42 22.87 0.30 -10.40
C PHE A 42 23.39 1.13 -11.57
N LYS A 43 22.82 0.91 -12.76
CA LYS A 43 23.22 1.57 -14.00
C LYS A 43 22.21 2.64 -14.47
N GLY A 44 21.42 3.19 -13.54
CA GLY A 44 20.36 4.16 -13.87
C GLY A 44 19.02 3.50 -14.18
N VAL A 45 18.11 4.29 -14.76
CA VAL A 45 16.79 3.82 -15.21
C VAL A 45 16.95 2.95 -16.47
N ASN A 46 16.20 1.84 -16.54
CA ASN A 46 16.22 0.93 -17.69
C ASN A 46 15.85 1.67 -19.00
N SER A 47 16.59 1.41 -20.07
CA SER A 47 16.40 1.98 -21.41
C SER A 47 15.00 1.77 -22.00
N ALA A 48 14.28 0.72 -21.58
CA ALA A 48 12.92 0.47 -22.03
C ALA A 48 11.92 1.49 -21.44
N LEU A 49 12.08 1.86 -20.17
CA LEU A 49 11.19 2.83 -19.52
C LEU A 49 11.47 4.25 -20.00
N THR A 50 12.75 4.60 -20.19
CA THR A 50 13.12 5.89 -20.76
C THR A 50 12.57 6.04 -22.18
N THR A 51 12.66 4.99 -23.00
CA THR A 51 12.07 4.99 -24.35
C THR A 51 10.53 5.10 -24.31
N TYR A 52 9.87 4.46 -23.35
CA TYR A 52 8.41 4.56 -23.19
C TYR A 52 7.94 5.96 -22.79
N PHE A 53 8.68 6.63 -21.88
CA PHE A 53 8.32 7.96 -21.43
C PHE A 53 8.72 9.06 -22.42
N PHE A 54 9.93 8.98 -22.98
CA PHE A 54 10.57 10.07 -23.74
C PHE A 54 10.72 9.79 -25.24
N GLY A 55 10.28 8.61 -25.71
CA GLY A 55 10.39 8.19 -27.10
C GLY A 55 11.79 7.67 -27.47
N PRO A 56 11.97 7.16 -28.71
CA PRO A 56 13.25 6.60 -29.17
C PRO A 56 14.38 7.62 -29.23
N ASN A 57 14.04 8.91 -29.37
CA ASN A 57 14.99 10.02 -29.47
C ASN A 57 15.16 10.80 -28.16
N MET A 58 14.51 10.37 -27.06
CA MET A 58 14.55 11.03 -25.73
C MET A 58 14.16 12.52 -25.74
N ASN A 59 13.30 12.93 -26.68
CA ASN A 59 12.94 14.33 -26.89
C ASN A 59 11.50 14.66 -26.47
N GLN A 60 10.69 13.65 -26.15
CA GLN A 60 9.37 13.87 -25.59
C GLN A 60 9.51 14.24 -24.12
N LYS A 61 8.52 14.93 -23.57
CA LYS A 61 8.44 15.23 -22.14
C LYS A 61 7.41 14.34 -21.45
N LEU A 62 7.63 14.08 -20.16
CA LEU A 62 6.75 13.30 -19.32
C LEU A 62 5.84 14.23 -18.51
N THR A 63 4.55 14.22 -18.83
CA THR A 63 3.54 14.93 -18.04
C THR A 63 3.20 14.15 -16.77
N ILE A 64 2.67 14.86 -15.76
CA ILE A 64 2.23 14.24 -14.50
C ILE A 64 1.11 13.24 -14.75
N GLU A 65 0.16 13.55 -15.64
CA GLU A 65 -0.98 12.68 -15.96
C GLU A 65 -0.50 11.35 -16.54
N LYS A 66 0.44 11.39 -17.51
CA LYS A 66 1.03 10.18 -18.10
C LYS A 66 1.75 9.34 -17.05
N PHE A 67 2.46 9.98 -16.12
CA PHE A 67 3.16 9.27 -15.05
C PHE A 67 2.18 8.62 -14.03
N LEU A 68 1.13 9.34 -13.63
CA LEU A 68 0.10 8.81 -12.74
C LEU A 68 -0.68 7.66 -13.39
N GLU A 69 -0.98 7.78 -14.68
CA GLU A 69 -1.61 6.69 -15.45
C GLU A 69 -0.70 5.46 -15.49
N PHE A 70 0.59 5.63 -15.79
CA PHE A 70 1.56 4.54 -15.76
C PHE A 70 1.64 3.88 -14.38
N GLN A 71 1.70 4.66 -13.30
CA GLN A 71 1.72 4.15 -11.94
C GLN A 71 0.46 3.32 -11.64
N HIS A 72 -0.71 3.84 -12.02
CA HIS A 72 -1.98 3.15 -11.83
C HIS A 72 -2.04 1.84 -12.62
N GLN A 73 -1.63 1.85 -13.89
CA GLN A 73 -1.55 0.65 -14.73
C GLN A 73 -0.60 -0.39 -14.13
N LEU A 74 0.60 0.01 -13.72
CA LEU A 74 1.59 -0.89 -13.12
C LEU A 74 1.05 -1.54 -11.83
N GLN A 75 0.42 -0.75 -10.96
CA GLN A 75 -0.19 -1.26 -9.74
C GLN A 75 -1.30 -2.27 -10.06
N ARG A 76 -2.18 -1.94 -11.01
CA ARG A 76 -3.27 -2.81 -11.47
C ARG A 76 -2.76 -4.12 -12.06
N GLU A 77 -1.69 -4.08 -12.85
CA GLU A 77 -1.08 -5.29 -13.44
C GLU A 77 -0.44 -6.18 -12.36
N ILE A 78 0.30 -5.59 -11.41
CA ILE A 78 0.86 -6.36 -10.28
C ILE A 78 -0.25 -7.05 -9.49
N LEU A 79 -1.33 -6.32 -9.17
CA LEU A 79 -2.48 -6.88 -8.47
C LEU A 79 -3.15 -8.00 -9.28
N SER A 80 -3.25 -7.83 -10.59
CA SER A 80 -3.82 -8.83 -11.49
C SER A 80 -2.97 -10.09 -11.55
N LEU A 81 -1.64 -9.97 -11.55
CA LEU A 81 -0.72 -11.11 -11.46
C LEU A 81 -0.78 -11.80 -10.09
N GLU A 82 -0.90 -11.05 -9.00
CA GLU A 82 -1.11 -11.61 -7.65
C GLU A 82 -2.41 -12.43 -7.57
N PHE A 83 -3.49 -11.92 -8.18
CA PHE A 83 -4.77 -12.62 -8.31
C PHE A 83 -4.63 -13.89 -9.16
N GLN A 84 -4.03 -13.78 -10.34
CA GLN A 84 -3.85 -14.92 -11.25
C GLN A 84 -3.01 -16.04 -10.63
N ARG A 85 -2.01 -15.69 -9.81
CA ARG A 85 -1.16 -16.64 -9.10
C ARG A 85 -1.95 -17.52 -8.11
N LYS A 86 -3.15 -17.11 -7.69
CA LYS A 86 -4.03 -17.94 -6.87
C LYS A 86 -4.74 -19.06 -7.64
N GLY A 87 -4.68 -19.04 -8.96
CA GLY A 87 -5.37 -20.02 -9.80
C GLY A 87 -6.89 -19.87 -9.69
N PRO A 88 -7.47 -18.79 -10.26
CA PRO A 88 -8.92 -18.63 -10.30
C PRO A 88 -9.61 -19.82 -10.95
N ASP A 89 -10.85 -20.08 -10.56
CA ASP A 89 -11.68 -21.15 -11.10
C ASP A 89 -12.15 -20.87 -12.56
N GLU A 90 -12.97 -21.76 -13.11
CA GLU A 90 -13.52 -21.62 -14.47
C GLU A 90 -14.35 -20.34 -14.66
N ASN A 91 -14.91 -19.80 -13.57
CA ASN A 91 -15.67 -18.55 -13.57
C ASN A 91 -14.78 -17.32 -13.35
N GLY A 92 -13.46 -17.49 -13.20
CA GLY A 92 -12.51 -16.42 -12.94
C GLY A 92 -12.52 -15.91 -11.50
N ASN A 93 -13.05 -16.68 -10.55
CA ASN A 93 -13.14 -16.32 -9.15
C ASN A 93 -12.06 -17.03 -8.31
N ILE A 94 -11.57 -16.35 -7.28
CA ILE A 94 -10.74 -16.96 -6.23
C ILE A 94 -11.59 -17.26 -5.00
N THR A 95 -11.16 -18.22 -4.17
CA THR A 95 -11.87 -18.50 -2.91
C THR A 95 -11.75 -17.33 -1.93
N GLU A 96 -12.68 -17.22 -0.98
CA GLU A 96 -12.62 -16.23 0.11
C GLU A 96 -11.36 -16.42 0.96
N ALA A 97 -10.90 -17.67 1.09
CA ALA A 97 -9.64 -18.00 1.75
C ALA A 97 -8.43 -17.44 0.99
N ASP A 98 -8.40 -17.57 -0.34
CA ASP A 98 -7.34 -17.01 -1.17
C ASP A 98 -7.34 -15.48 -1.15
N PHE A 99 -8.52 -14.87 -1.21
CA PHE A 99 -8.70 -13.44 -1.02
C PHE A 99 -8.13 -12.98 0.34
N THR A 100 -8.44 -13.73 1.40
CA THR A 100 -7.92 -13.46 2.75
C THR A 100 -6.39 -13.56 2.79
N GLU A 101 -5.79 -14.55 2.15
CA GLU A 101 -4.33 -14.68 2.10
C GLU A 101 -3.66 -13.52 1.35
N LEU A 102 -4.22 -13.12 0.20
CA LEU A 102 -3.74 -11.94 -0.55
C LEU A 102 -3.85 -10.67 0.30
N LEU A 103 -4.93 -10.55 1.07
CA LEU A 103 -5.14 -9.42 1.95
C LEU A 103 -4.15 -9.41 3.12
N LEU A 104 -3.89 -10.56 3.74
CA LEU A 104 -3.04 -10.67 4.92
C LEU A 104 -1.54 -10.80 4.60
N ALA A 105 -1.14 -10.95 3.33
CA ALA A 105 0.26 -11.12 2.92
C ALA A 105 1.19 -10.07 3.57
N TYR A 106 0.82 -8.79 3.48
CA TYR A 106 1.61 -7.65 3.98
C TYR A 106 1.07 -7.00 5.25
N ALA A 107 0.04 -7.58 5.88
CA ALA A 107 -0.57 -7.09 7.11
C ALA A 107 0.37 -7.06 8.34
N GLY A 108 1.57 -7.66 8.24
CA GLY A 108 2.52 -7.71 9.36
C GLY A 108 2.12 -8.63 10.51
N TYR A 109 1.03 -9.40 10.37
CA TYR A 109 0.55 -10.27 11.44
C TYR A 109 1.42 -11.52 11.68
N PRO A 110 1.50 -11.98 12.95
CA PRO A 110 2.13 -13.25 13.27
C PRO A 110 1.48 -14.43 12.53
N PRO A 111 2.23 -15.47 12.13
CA PRO A 111 1.68 -16.62 11.42
C PRO A 111 0.50 -17.30 12.12
N LYS A 112 0.54 -17.39 13.46
CA LYS A 112 -0.55 -17.95 14.27
C LYS A 112 -1.86 -17.17 14.13
N LYS A 113 -1.77 -15.83 14.11
CA LYS A 113 -2.94 -14.95 13.95
C LYS A 113 -3.54 -15.10 12.55
N LYS A 114 -2.69 -15.07 11.51
CA LYS A 114 -3.11 -15.31 10.12
C LYS A 114 -3.82 -16.64 9.95
N ALA A 115 -3.27 -17.72 10.51
CA ALA A 115 -3.86 -19.05 10.45
C ALA A 115 -5.23 -19.11 11.15
N ARG A 116 -5.40 -18.43 12.29
CA ARG A 116 -6.71 -18.34 12.98
C ARG A 116 -7.75 -17.62 12.12
N MET A 117 -7.40 -16.48 11.53
CA MET A 117 -8.29 -15.71 10.65
C MET A 117 -8.69 -16.55 9.42
N LEU A 118 -7.73 -17.22 8.78
CA LEU A 118 -7.99 -18.07 7.62
C LEU A 118 -8.90 -19.26 7.96
N LYS A 119 -8.70 -19.90 9.11
CA LYS A 119 -9.59 -20.98 9.59
C LYS A 119 -11.02 -20.48 9.81
N ARG A 120 -11.19 -19.26 10.33
CA ARG A 120 -12.52 -18.66 10.52
C ARG A 120 -13.21 -18.45 9.18
N VAL A 121 -12.54 -17.83 8.20
CA VAL A 121 -13.09 -17.60 6.86
C VAL A 121 -13.48 -18.94 6.21
N LYS A 122 -12.58 -19.93 6.24
CA LYS A 122 -12.88 -21.28 5.70
C LYS A 122 -14.08 -21.94 6.38
N LYS A 123 -14.33 -21.68 7.67
CA LYS A 123 -15.47 -22.23 8.39
C LYS A 123 -16.78 -21.52 8.00
N VAL A 124 -16.77 -20.20 7.89
CA VAL A 124 -17.96 -19.39 7.58
C VAL A 124 -18.44 -19.63 6.15
N PHE A 125 -17.50 -19.70 5.18
CA PHE A 125 -17.83 -19.84 3.76
C PHE A 125 -17.77 -21.28 3.25
N LYS A 126 -17.76 -22.28 4.14
CA LYS A 126 -17.69 -23.69 3.73
C LYS A 126 -18.91 -24.11 2.89
N ASP A 127 -20.10 -23.70 3.31
CA ASP A 127 -21.36 -24.15 2.72
C ASP A 127 -21.96 -23.12 1.74
N ASN A 128 -21.48 -21.87 1.77
CA ASN A 128 -21.95 -20.74 0.95
C ASN A 128 -20.78 -20.03 0.25
N ALA A 129 -19.89 -20.80 -0.40
CA ALA A 129 -18.80 -20.23 -1.18
C ALA A 129 -19.35 -19.59 -2.46
N GLN A 130 -19.11 -18.29 -2.65
CA GLN A 130 -19.46 -17.59 -3.89
C GLN A 130 -18.20 -17.26 -4.71
N GLY A 131 -17.05 -17.18 -4.02
CA GLY A 131 -15.81 -16.70 -4.60
C GLY A 131 -15.77 -15.18 -4.72
N ILE A 132 -14.59 -14.66 -5.06
CA ILE A 132 -14.32 -13.24 -5.27
C ILE A 132 -13.82 -13.07 -6.69
N SER A 133 -14.52 -12.24 -7.46
CA SER A 133 -14.15 -11.93 -8.84
C SER A 133 -12.90 -11.05 -8.89
N ARG A 134 -12.22 -11.05 -10.04
CA ARG A 134 -11.09 -10.13 -10.28
C ARG A 134 -11.52 -8.67 -10.15
N ASP A 135 -12.72 -8.32 -10.61
CA ASP A 135 -13.22 -6.94 -10.55
C ASP A 135 -13.46 -6.49 -9.10
N ASP A 136 -14.12 -7.33 -8.31
CA ASP A 136 -14.31 -7.09 -6.87
C ASP A 136 -13.00 -6.96 -6.12
N TYR A 137 -12.03 -7.81 -6.44
CA TYR A 137 -10.68 -7.73 -5.92
C TYR A 137 -10.03 -6.38 -6.26
N LEU A 138 -10.05 -5.95 -7.52
CA LEU A 138 -9.45 -4.69 -7.94
C LEU A 138 -10.16 -3.47 -7.32
N LYS A 139 -11.50 -3.48 -7.28
CA LYS A 139 -12.31 -2.46 -6.61
C LYS A 139 -11.97 -2.33 -5.13
N PHE A 140 -11.85 -3.45 -4.42
CA PHE A 140 -11.46 -3.42 -3.01
C PHE A 140 -10.07 -2.81 -2.82
N TYR A 141 -9.13 -3.07 -3.72
CA TYR A 141 -7.80 -2.45 -3.63
C TYR A 141 -7.80 -0.97 -4.01
N HIS A 142 -8.66 -0.55 -4.93
CA HIS A 142 -8.88 0.88 -5.18
C HIS A 142 -9.42 1.58 -3.93
N PHE A 143 -10.33 0.93 -3.20
CA PHE A 143 -10.76 1.41 -1.89
C PHE A 143 -9.58 1.51 -0.90
N LEU A 144 -8.69 0.50 -0.84
CA LEU A 144 -7.51 0.54 0.04
C LEU A 144 -6.47 1.59 -0.34
N ASN A 145 -6.37 1.97 -1.62
CA ASN A 145 -5.48 3.05 -2.04
C ASN A 145 -5.89 4.41 -1.43
N ASN A 146 -7.18 4.55 -1.10
CA ASN A 146 -7.76 5.73 -0.45
C ASN A 146 -7.95 5.54 1.07
N ILE A 147 -7.20 4.62 1.70
CA ILE A 147 -7.41 4.25 3.12
C ILE A 147 -7.20 5.41 4.10
N ASN A 148 -6.40 6.42 3.74
CA ASN A 148 -6.16 7.58 4.60
C ASN A 148 -7.41 8.47 4.70
N ASP A 149 -8.10 8.68 3.58
CA ASP A 149 -9.34 9.45 3.55
C ASP A 149 -10.48 8.65 4.18
N VAL A 150 -10.51 7.34 3.92
CA VAL A 150 -11.43 6.41 4.59
C VAL A 150 -11.23 6.40 6.11
N ASP A 151 -9.99 6.38 6.60
CA ASP A 151 -9.69 6.45 8.04
C ASP A 151 -10.24 7.73 8.67
N THR A 152 -10.06 8.86 7.98
CA THR A 152 -10.59 10.15 8.41
C THR A 152 -12.12 10.11 8.50
N ALA A 153 -12.78 9.58 7.47
CA ALA A 153 -14.24 9.41 7.46
C ALA A 153 -14.73 8.48 8.59
N LEU A 154 -14.11 7.32 8.76
CA LEU A 154 -14.46 6.36 9.82
C LEU A 154 -14.24 6.95 11.21
N THR A 155 -13.23 7.80 11.38
CA THR A 155 -12.99 8.52 12.63
C THR A 155 -14.13 9.48 12.95
N PHE A 156 -14.69 10.19 11.95
CA PHE A 156 -15.88 11.03 12.16
C PHE A 156 -17.10 10.22 12.61
N TYR A 157 -17.35 9.05 12.02
CA TYR A 157 -18.42 8.15 12.48
C TYR A 157 -18.21 7.73 13.94
N HIS A 158 -16.98 7.34 14.29
CA HIS A 158 -16.67 6.92 15.65
C HIS A 158 -16.85 8.04 16.67
N VAL A 159 -16.39 9.26 16.36
CA VAL A 159 -16.57 10.45 17.23
C VAL A 159 -18.04 10.82 17.39
N ALA A 160 -18.86 10.61 16.35
CA ALA A 160 -20.31 10.80 16.43
C ALA A 160 -21.05 9.69 17.21
N GLY A 161 -20.33 8.70 17.74
CA GLY A 161 -20.91 7.57 18.48
C GLY A 161 -21.56 6.52 17.58
N ALA A 162 -21.33 6.56 16.26
CA ALA A 162 -21.84 5.56 15.34
C ALA A 162 -20.91 4.32 15.29
N SER A 163 -21.52 3.15 15.22
CA SER A 163 -20.82 1.89 14.97
C SER A 163 -20.40 1.78 13.50
N ILE A 164 -19.21 1.23 13.23
CA ILE A 164 -18.75 0.96 11.88
C ILE A 164 -19.25 -0.43 11.47
N ASP A 165 -20.49 -0.50 11.03
CA ASP A 165 -21.13 -1.72 10.52
C ASP A 165 -20.93 -1.87 8.99
N GLN A 166 -21.45 -2.97 8.42
CA GLN A 166 -21.30 -3.26 7.00
C GLN A 166 -21.92 -2.18 6.10
N ALA A 167 -23.08 -1.63 6.51
CA ALA A 167 -23.75 -0.58 5.78
C ALA A 167 -22.93 0.71 5.77
N THR A 168 -22.34 1.07 6.92
CA THR A 168 -21.45 2.23 7.04
C THR A 168 -20.21 2.06 6.17
N LEU A 169 -19.55 0.89 6.18
CA LEU A 169 -18.39 0.64 5.32
C LEU A 169 -18.76 0.75 3.83
N LYS A 170 -19.91 0.18 3.43
CA LYS A 170 -20.42 0.29 2.05
C LYS A 170 -20.65 1.74 1.64
N HIS A 171 -21.26 2.52 2.53
CA HIS A 171 -21.53 3.93 2.31
C HIS A 171 -20.22 4.73 2.16
N VAL A 172 -19.28 4.54 3.09
CA VAL A 172 -17.96 5.21 3.06
C VAL A 172 -17.18 4.84 1.79
N ALA A 173 -17.20 3.58 1.37
CA ALA A 173 -16.55 3.17 0.13
C ALA A 173 -17.10 3.92 -1.10
N LYS A 174 -18.42 4.11 -1.14
CA LYS A 174 -19.09 4.83 -2.24
C LYS A 174 -18.87 6.34 -2.19
N THR A 175 -18.91 6.96 -1.00
CA THR A 175 -18.84 8.41 -0.87
C THR A 175 -17.42 8.95 -0.86
N VAL A 176 -16.49 8.24 -0.22
CA VAL A 176 -15.10 8.71 -0.03
C VAL A 176 -14.17 8.17 -1.09
N ALA A 177 -14.26 6.87 -1.38
CA ALA A 177 -13.37 6.23 -2.36
C ALA A 177 -13.97 6.13 -3.76
N HIS A 178 -15.25 6.53 -3.93
CA HIS A 178 -15.99 6.39 -5.18
C HIS A 178 -15.99 4.96 -5.74
N VAL A 179 -16.04 3.96 -4.85
CA VAL A 179 -16.08 2.54 -5.20
C VAL A 179 -17.37 1.90 -4.70
N GLU A 180 -18.05 1.18 -5.59
CA GLU A 180 -19.14 0.29 -5.21
C GLU A 180 -18.59 -1.11 -4.88
N LEU A 181 -18.58 -1.45 -3.60
CA LEU A 181 -18.19 -2.77 -3.13
C LEU A 181 -19.43 -3.68 -3.06
N GLY A 182 -19.29 -4.92 -3.56
CA GLY A 182 -20.31 -5.93 -3.44
C GLY A 182 -20.54 -6.36 -1.99
N ASP A 183 -21.78 -6.72 -1.66
CA ASP A 183 -22.16 -7.12 -0.29
C ASP A 183 -21.38 -8.35 0.19
N HIS A 184 -21.09 -9.29 -0.72
CA HIS A 184 -20.27 -10.47 -0.42
C HIS A 184 -18.84 -10.07 -0.01
N VAL A 185 -18.21 -9.13 -0.73
CA VAL A 185 -16.86 -8.65 -0.41
C VAL A 185 -16.82 -8.02 0.98
N ILE A 186 -17.81 -7.18 1.30
CA ILE A 186 -17.92 -6.53 2.61
C ILE A 186 -18.09 -7.59 3.70
N HIS A 187 -18.98 -8.57 3.49
CA HIS A 187 -19.19 -9.65 4.45
C HIS A 187 -17.91 -10.48 4.69
N VAL A 188 -17.13 -10.76 3.65
CA VAL A 188 -15.83 -11.42 3.77
C VAL A 188 -14.85 -10.56 4.56
N VAL A 189 -14.78 -9.26 4.28
CA VAL A 189 -13.90 -8.31 5.01
C VAL A 189 -14.25 -8.27 6.50
N PHE A 190 -15.53 -8.19 6.86
CA PHE A 190 -15.98 -8.25 8.25
C PHE A 190 -15.60 -9.60 8.87
N THR A 191 -15.81 -10.71 8.18
CA THR A 191 -15.39 -12.04 8.66
C THR A 191 -13.88 -12.13 8.90
N ILE A 192 -13.08 -11.39 8.13
CA ILE A 192 -11.62 -11.33 8.31
C ILE A 192 -11.26 -10.52 9.55
N PHE A 193 -11.81 -9.31 9.75
CA PHE A 193 -11.31 -8.35 10.74
C PHE A 193 -12.11 -8.21 12.03
N ASP A 194 -13.39 -8.58 12.04
CA ASP A 194 -14.22 -8.59 13.25
C ASP A 194 -13.75 -9.74 14.16
N GLU A 195 -12.88 -9.47 15.14
CA GLU A 195 -12.29 -10.48 16.02
C GLU A 195 -13.20 -10.91 17.16
N ASN A 196 -14.02 -9.98 17.66
CA ASN A 196 -14.93 -10.15 18.79
C ASN A 196 -16.35 -10.56 18.37
N LEU A 197 -16.64 -10.61 17.06
CA LEU A 197 -17.92 -11.01 16.48
C LEU A 197 -19.08 -10.10 16.94
N ASP A 198 -18.80 -8.80 17.09
CA ASP A 198 -19.82 -7.81 17.47
C ASP A 198 -20.53 -7.19 16.25
N GLY A 199 -20.14 -7.56 15.03
CA GLY A 199 -20.69 -7.04 13.79
C GLY A 199 -20.17 -5.64 13.43
N GLN A 200 -19.12 -5.17 14.11
CA GLN A 200 -18.54 -3.85 13.93
C GLN A 200 -17.03 -3.98 13.63
N LEU A 201 -16.49 -3.01 12.89
CA LEU A 201 -15.05 -2.91 12.67
C LEU A 201 -14.46 -1.81 13.52
N SER A 202 -13.55 -2.14 14.44
CA SER A 202 -12.76 -1.10 15.09
C SER A 202 -11.67 -0.56 14.15
N ASN A 203 -11.29 0.71 14.35
CA ASN A 203 -10.18 1.33 13.63
C ASN A 203 -8.88 0.51 13.74
N ARG A 204 -8.63 -0.05 14.94
CA ARG A 204 -7.44 -0.87 15.23
C ARG A 204 -7.45 -2.21 14.49
N GLU A 205 -8.62 -2.82 14.29
CA GLU A 205 -8.75 -4.11 13.61
C GLU A 205 -8.62 -3.99 12.09
N PHE A 206 -9.14 -2.90 11.52
CA PHE A 206 -9.20 -2.73 10.08
C PHE A 206 -8.13 -1.76 9.54
N VAL A 207 -8.20 -0.48 9.91
CA VAL A 207 -7.41 0.59 9.30
C VAL A 207 -5.92 0.39 9.52
N ALA A 208 -5.50 0.10 10.76
CA ALA A 208 -4.09 -0.08 11.08
C ALA A 208 -3.45 -1.21 10.26
N VAL A 209 -4.21 -2.25 9.95
CA VAL A 209 -3.75 -3.38 9.14
C VAL A 209 -3.65 -3.00 7.68
N MET A 210 -4.66 -2.29 7.18
CA MET A 210 -4.75 -1.88 5.78
C MET A 210 -3.69 -0.83 5.41
N LYS A 211 -3.35 0.08 6.32
CA LYS A 211 -2.23 1.02 6.14
C LYS A 211 -0.89 0.29 5.99
N ASN A 212 -0.58 -0.64 6.90
CA ASN A 212 0.65 -1.45 6.81
C ASN A 212 0.73 -2.26 5.51
N ARG A 213 -0.43 -2.74 5.05
CA ARG A 213 -0.55 -3.52 3.83
C ARG A 213 -0.30 -2.69 2.57
N LEU A 214 -0.86 -1.48 2.49
CA LEU A 214 -0.69 -0.57 1.35
C LEU A 214 0.80 -0.34 1.04
N LEU A 215 1.60 -0.28 2.09
CA LEU A 215 3.04 -0.07 2.04
C LEU A 215 3.84 -1.30 1.60
N ARG A 216 3.17 -2.45 1.38
CA ARG A 216 3.75 -3.75 0.97
C ARG A 216 4.95 -4.20 1.82
N GLY A 217 5.05 -3.70 3.06
CA GLY A 217 6.21 -3.92 3.95
C GLY A 217 7.52 -3.26 3.50
N LEU A 218 7.47 -2.33 2.54
CA LEU A 218 8.63 -1.64 1.97
C LEU A 218 9.11 -0.45 2.81
N GLU A 219 8.28 0.08 3.69
CA GLU A 219 8.67 1.20 4.56
C GLU A 219 9.52 0.81 5.76
N LYS A 220 9.54 -0.48 6.14
CA LYS A 220 10.32 -0.92 7.30
C LYS A 220 11.80 -0.69 7.02
N PRO A 221 12.51 0.08 7.85
CA PRO A 221 13.95 0.28 7.67
C PRO A 221 14.64 -1.08 7.72
N LYS A 222 15.42 -1.41 6.69
CA LYS A 222 16.17 -2.67 6.60
C LYS A 222 17.54 -2.58 7.28
N ASP A 223 17.77 -1.50 8.03
CA ASP A 223 18.98 -1.26 8.80
C ASP A 223 18.69 -1.45 10.30
N THR A 224 19.71 -1.75 11.08
CA THR A 224 19.65 -2.01 12.52
C THR A 224 19.14 -0.82 13.33
N GLY A 225 19.07 0.39 12.75
CA GLY A 225 18.51 1.59 13.37
C GLY A 225 19.36 2.19 14.49
N PHE A 226 20.40 1.48 14.93
CA PHE A 226 21.26 1.86 16.04
C PHE A 226 22.00 3.18 15.81
N VAL A 227 22.54 3.39 14.60
CA VAL A 227 23.23 4.65 14.25
C VAL A 227 22.26 5.82 14.29
N LYS A 228 21.03 5.65 13.76
CA LYS A 228 19.98 6.68 13.83
C LYS A 228 19.58 6.99 15.27
N LEU A 229 19.49 5.97 16.13
CA LEU A 229 19.20 6.16 17.55
C LEU A 229 20.28 7.00 18.23
N ILE A 230 21.56 6.66 18.06
CA ILE A 230 22.68 7.43 18.62
C ILE A 230 22.69 8.87 18.11
N GLN A 231 22.52 9.06 16.80
CA GLN A 231 22.46 10.40 16.21
C GLN A 231 21.28 11.21 16.76
N SER A 232 20.12 10.58 16.95
CA SER A 232 18.94 11.22 17.52
C SER A 232 19.16 11.60 18.97
N VAL A 233 19.76 10.71 19.77
CA VAL A 233 20.13 11.00 21.17
C VAL A 233 21.14 12.14 21.25
N LEU A 234 22.17 12.14 20.39
CA LEU A 234 23.15 13.23 20.33
C LEU A 234 22.52 14.56 19.88
N LYS A 235 21.58 14.52 18.93
CA LYS A 235 20.85 15.71 18.48
C LYS A 235 19.96 16.26 19.59
N CYS A 236 19.19 15.41 20.26
CA CYS A 236 18.38 15.80 21.41
C CYS A 236 19.25 16.32 22.56
N ALA A 237 20.41 15.70 22.84
CA ALA A 237 21.36 16.15 23.86
C ALA A 237 21.97 17.53 23.52
N LYS A 238 22.14 17.83 22.23
CA LYS A 238 22.63 19.13 21.77
C LYS A 238 21.55 20.22 21.84
N GLU A 239 20.30 19.87 21.57
CA GLU A 239 19.13 20.76 21.68
C GLU A 239 18.69 20.99 23.13
N THR A 240 18.97 20.06 24.05
CA THR A 240 18.73 20.20 25.51
C THR A 240 19.84 20.95 26.24
N LYS A 241 20.72 21.69 25.53
CA LYS A 241 21.62 22.64 26.22
C LYS A 241 20.78 23.59 27.09
N PRO A 242 21.18 23.83 28.34
CA PRO A 242 20.25 24.13 29.41
C PRO A 242 19.84 25.60 29.40
N ALA A 243 18.58 25.86 29.75
CA ALA A 243 18.09 27.17 30.19
C ALA A 243 18.70 27.61 31.56
N LEU A 244 19.97 27.28 31.81
CA LEU A 244 20.73 27.58 33.04
C LEU A 244 21.89 28.57 32.79
N LEU A 245 21.77 29.42 31.76
CA LEU A 245 22.68 30.54 31.53
C LEU A 245 21.94 31.85 31.22
N ASP A 246 20.73 32.03 31.76
CA ASP A 246 20.02 33.32 31.81
C ASP A 246 19.80 33.73 33.29
N ILE A 247 20.89 33.87 34.04
CA ILE A 247 20.97 34.67 35.29
C ILE A 247 22.20 35.56 35.19
#